data_AF-A0A1T2X1S4-F1
#
_entry.id   AF-A0A1T2X1S4-F1
#
_cell.length_a   1.000
_cell.length_b   1.000
_cell.length_c   1.000
_cell.angle_alpha   90.00
_cell.angle_beta   90.00
_cell.angle_gamma   90.00
#
_symmetry.space_group_name_H-M   'P 1'
#
loop_
_entity.id
_entity.type
_entity.pdbx_description
1 polymer ?
#
loop_
_entity_poly.entity_id
_entity_poly.type
_entity_poly.pdbx_seq_one_letter_code
_entity_poly.pdbx_strand_id
1 'polypeptide(L)'
;MLNKSISAKSILIIVYIIILIVFGLLLVPHYEVWGPEKNIHGYSYHTIFSLIDHKQTVNGFVVIYQLDYVKQIFIIGVLSALCTAVWLLLTQWEKEDHRK
;
A
#
# COMPACT_ATOMS: atom_id res chain seq x y z
N MET A 1 34.94 3.20 -16.16
CA MET A 1 34.17 2.00 -15.73
C MET A 1 33.44 2.36 -14.45
N LEU A 2 32.14 2.70 -14.50
CA LEU A 2 31.37 2.91 -13.28
C LEU A 2 31.14 1.53 -12.65
N ASN A 3 31.89 1.20 -11.60
CA ASN A 3 31.47 0.13 -10.71
C ASN A 3 30.30 0.68 -9.88
N LYS A 4 29.11 0.63 -10.47
CA LYS A 4 27.86 1.11 -9.86
C LYS A 4 27.40 0.01 -8.90
N SER A 5 28.10 -0.16 -7.78
CA SER A 5 27.58 -0.99 -6.69
C SER A 5 26.29 -0.32 -6.21
N ILE A 6 25.19 -1.04 -6.32
CA ILE A 6 23.88 -0.55 -5.86
C ILE A 6 23.99 -0.47 -4.32
N SER A 7 23.88 0.73 -3.76
CA SER A 7 23.89 0.93 -2.30
C SER A 7 22.65 0.29 -1.67
N ALA A 8 22.78 -0.21 -0.44
CA ALA A 8 21.66 -0.74 0.36
C ALA A 8 20.48 0.25 0.44
N LYS A 9 20.79 1.55 0.46
CA LYS A 9 19.81 2.64 0.38
C LYS A 9 19.02 2.64 -0.93
N SER A 10 19.70 2.45 -2.05
CA SER A 10 19.04 2.35 -3.36
C SER A 10 18.13 1.12 -3.46
N ILE A 11 18.56 -0.01 -2.90
CA ILE A 11 17.72 -1.23 -2.81
C ILE A 11 16.49 -0.96 -1.96
N LEU A 12 16.65 -0.32 -0.79
CA LEU A 12 15.53 0.02 0.09
C LEU A 12 14.49 0.91 -0.60
N ILE A 13 14.92 1.90 -1.39
CA ILE A 13 14.01 2.75 -2.17
C ILE A 13 13.24 1.93 -3.21
N ILE A 14 13.92 1.04 -3.93
CA ILE A 14 13.27 0.18 -4.93
C ILE A 14 12.21 -0.70 -4.25
N VAL A 15 12.57 -1.34 -3.13
CA VAL A 15 11.64 -2.17 -2.35
C VAL A 15 10.45 -1.34 -1.86
N TYR A 16 10.70 -0.13 -1.37
CA TYR A 16 9.64 0.78 -0.91
C TYR A 16 8.68 1.15 -2.05
N ILE A 17 9.18 1.46 -3.24
CA ILE A 17 8.34 1.75 -4.42
C ILE A 17 7.48 0.53 -4.78
N ILE A 18 8.06 -0.67 -4.79
CA ILE A 18 7.31 -1.90 -5.06
C ILE A 18 6.18 -2.10 -4.03
N ILE A 19 6.49 -1.91 -2.74
CA ILE A 19 5.52 -1.98 -1.65
C ILE A 19 4.39 -0.96 -1.86
N LEU A 20 4.71 0.30 -2.21
CA LEU A 20 3.71 1.32 -2.49
C LEU A 20 2.82 0.95 -3.69
N ILE A 21 3.36 0.33 -4.73
CA ILE A 21 2.56 -0.16 -5.86
C ILE A 21 1.63 -1.28 -5.40
N VAL A 22 2.13 -2.24 -4.63
CA VAL A 22 1.32 -3.38 -4.14
C VAL A 22 0.20 -2.90 -3.24
N PHE A 23 0.52 -2.16 -2.18
CA PHE A 23 -0.50 -1.72 -1.22
C PHE A 23 -1.31 -0.53 -1.72
N GLY A 24 -0.75 0.32 -2.59
CA GLY A 24 -1.42 1.49 -3.15
C GLY A 24 -2.34 1.20 -4.33
N LEU A 25 -2.06 0.14 -5.11
CA LEU A 25 -2.81 -0.16 -6.33
C LEU A 25 -3.43 -1.56 -6.35
N LEU A 26 -2.77 -2.56 -5.78
CA LEU A 26 -3.20 -3.96 -5.88
C LEU A 26 -4.01 -4.46 -4.68
N LEU A 27 -3.65 -4.03 -3.46
CA LEU A 27 -4.26 -4.46 -2.20
C LEU A 27 -4.89 -3.27 -1.47
N VAL A 28 -5.87 -2.66 -2.11
CA VAL A 28 -6.57 -1.50 -1.56
C VAL A 28 -7.79 -1.99 -0.76
N PRO A 29 -8.02 -1.51 0.48
CA PRO A 29 -9.15 -1.88 1.28
C PRO A 29 -10.43 -1.26 0.73
N HIS A 30 -11.46 -2.08 0.67
CA HIS A 30 -12.78 -1.72 0.22
C HIS A 30 -13.83 -2.15 1.25
N TYR A 31 -14.93 -1.41 1.27
CA TYR A 31 -16.14 -1.82 1.96
C TYR A 31 -17.24 -2.09 0.93
N GLU A 32 -17.97 -3.18 1.18
CA GLU A 32 -19.05 -3.65 0.33
C GLU A 32 -20.37 -3.09 0.83
N VAL A 33 -21.05 -2.32 -0.03
CA VAL A 33 -22.32 -1.67 0.29
C VAL A 33 -23.38 -2.14 -0.69
N TRP A 34 -24.46 -2.72 -0.16
CA TRP A 34 -25.63 -3.13 -0.95
C TRP A 34 -26.90 -3.13 -0.09
N GLY A 35 -28.07 -3.30 -0.73
CA GLY A 35 -29.38 -3.24 -0.08
C GLY A 35 -29.96 -1.81 0.04
N PRO A 36 -31.26 -1.69 0.44
CA PRO A 36 -31.96 -0.40 0.48
C PRO A 36 -31.43 0.54 1.57
N GLU A 37 -30.87 -0.02 2.64
CA GLU A 37 -30.30 0.73 3.76
C GLU A 37 -28.82 1.12 3.55
N LYS A 38 -28.18 0.64 2.47
CA LYS A 38 -26.74 0.85 2.20
C LYS A 38 -25.85 0.45 3.39
N ASN A 39 -26.17 -0.68 4.04
CA ASN A 39 -25.39 -1.19 5.15
C ASN A 39 -24.03 -1.71 4.65
N ILE A 40 -23.01 -1.61 5.51
CA ILE A 40 -21.69 -2.20 5.25
C ILE A 40 -21.77 -3.69 5.55
N HIS A 41 -21.64 -4.52 4.53
CA HIS A 41 -21.80 -5.97 4.66
C HIS A 41 -20.47 -6.72 4.75
N GLY A 42 -19.36 -6.11 4.33
CA GLY A 42 -18.05 -6.75 4.37
C GLY A 42 -16.90 -5.78 4.13
N TYR A 43 -15.72 -6.20 4.56
CA TYR A 43 -14.44 -5.58 4.20
C TYR A 43 -13.64 -6.56 3.36
N SER A 44 -13.15 -6.10 2.22
CA SER A 44 -12.39 -6.90 1.27
C SER A 44 -11.22 -6.10 0.71
N TYR A 45 -10.19 -6.79 0.21
CA TYR A 45 -9.04 -6.17 -0.44
C TYR A 45 -9.10 -6.45 -1.92
N HIS A 46 -9.09 -5.40 -2.72
CA HIS A 46 -9.16 -5.51 -4.16
C HIS A 46 -8.21 -4.52 -4.82
N THR A 47 -7.95 -4.75 -6.11
CA THR A 47 -7.18 -3.82 -6.92
C THR A 47 -7.99 -2.55 -7.17
N ILE A 48 -7.32 -1.40 -7.31
CA ILE A 48 -8.01 -0.14 -7.59
C ILE A 48 -8.82 -0.19 -8.90
N PHE A 49 -8.43 -1.07 -9.83
CA PHE A 49 -9.11 -1.26 -11.11
C PHE A 49 -10.44 -2.02 -10.98
N SER A 50 -10.62 -2.81 -9.91
CA SER A 50 -11.90 -3.52 -9.66
C SER A 50 -13.07 -2.56 -9.40
N LEU A 51 -12.79 -1.33 -8.97
CA LEU A 51 -13.77 -0.26 -8.78
C LEU A 51 -14.40 0.21 -10.10
N ILE A 52 -13.74 0.00 -11.23
CA ILE A 52 -14.15 0.57 -12.52
C ILE A 52 -15.27 -0.25 -13.17
N ASP A 53 -15.38 -1.55 -12.87
CA ASP A 53 -16.09 -2.47 -13.78
C ASP A 53 -17.12 -3.41 -13.13
N HIS A 54 -17.51 -3.21 -11.87
CA HIS A 54 -18.27 -4.24 -11.15
C HIS A 54 -19.67 -3.80 -10.73
N LYS A 55 -20.63 -3.92 -11.67
CA LYS A 55 -22.05 -4.10 -11.33
C LYS A 55 -22.31 -5.57 -10.99
N GLN A 56 -21.77 -6.05 -9.87
CA GLN A 56 -22.19 -7.36 -9.34
C GLN A 56 -23.53 -7.19 -8.63
N THR A 57 -24.44 -8.15 -8.79
CA THR A 57 -25.73 -8.14 -8.09
C THR A 57 -25.77 -9.27 -7.07
N VAL A 58 -26.14 -8.93 -5.84
CA VAL A 58 -26.37 -9.88 -4.74
C VAL A 58 -27.82 -9.70 -4.30
N ASN A 59 -28.63 -10.76 -4.38
CA ASN A 59 -30.05 -10.73 -4.03
C ASN A 59 -30.87 -9.64 -4.77
N GLY A 60 -30.53 -9.34 -6.04
CA GLY A 60 -31.19 -8.32 -6.84
C GLY A 60 -30.75 -6.87 -6.55
N PHE A 61 -29.81 -6.66 -5.61
CA PHE A 61 -29.21 -5.35 -5.33
C PHE A 61 -27.82 -5.24 -5.97
N VAL A 62 -27.51 -4.07 -6.52
CA VAL A 62 -26.16 -3.78 -7.05
C VAL A 62 -25.21 -3.58 -5.87
N VAL A 63 -24.11 -4.33 -5.86
CA VAL A 63 -23.01 -4.15 -4.92
C VAL A 63 -22.17 -2.99 -5.36
N ILE A 64 -22.00 -2.01 -4.48
CA ILE A 64 -21.13 -0.87 -4.67
C ILE A 64 -19.92 -1.07 -3.77
N TYR A 65 -18.77 -1.29 -4.40
CA TYR A 65 -17.48 -1.28 -3.71
C TYR A 65 -17.04 0.17 -3.53
N GLN A 66 -16.80 0.57 -2.29
CA GLN A 66 -16.27 1.90 -1.99
C GLN A 66 -14.90 1.76 -1.33
N LEU A 67 -13.99 2.66 -1.69
CA LEU A 67 -12.61 2.62 -1.26
C LEU A 67 -12.48 3.20 0.16
N ASP A 68 -11.84 2.45 1.07
CA ASP A 68 -11.57 2.91 2.43
C ASP A 68 -10.28 3.75 2.45
N TYR A 69 -10.40 5.02 2.08
CA TYR A 69 -9.26 5.94 2.02
C TYR A 69 -8.55 6.09 3.37
N VAL A 70 -9.29 5.99 4.48
CA VAL A 70 -8.74 6.16 5.83
C VAL A 70 -7.80 5.01 6.15
N LYS A 71 -8.25 3.75 5.97
CA LYS A 71 -7.38 2.57 6.14
C LYS A 71 -6.22 2.59 5.17
N GLN A 72 -6.46 2.99 3.91
CA GLN A 72 -5.41 3.05 2.90
C GLN A 72 -4.30 4.05 3.27
N ILE A 73 -4.66 5.26 3.70
CA ILE A 73 -3.70 6.27 4.18
C ILE A 73 -2.93 5.74 5.39
N PHE A 74 -3.61 5.07 6.32
CA PHE A 74 -2.96 4.50 7.50
C PHE A 74 -1.94 3.42 7.14
N ILE A 75 -2.28 2.51 6.23
CA ILE A 75 -1.37 1.47 5.72
C ILE A 75 -0.13 2.10 5.08
N ILE A 76 -0.32 3.08 4.18
CA ILE A 76 0.80 3.78 3.53
C ILE A 76 1.66 4.51 4.56
N GLY A 77 1.04 5.18 5.54
CA GLY A 77 1.73 5.91 6.59
C GLY A 77 2.62 5.00 7.45
N VAL A 78 2.10 3.85 7.88
CA VAL A 78 2.86 2.85 8.65
C VAL A 78 4.03 2.31 7.83
N LEU A 79 3.82 1.94 6.56
CA LEU A 79 4.88 1.45 5.67
C LEU A 79 5.97 2.51 5.45
N SER A 80 5.57 3.77 5.27
CA SER A 80 6.49 4.91 5.11
C SER A 80 7.35 5.13 6.36
N ALA A 81 6.74 5.04 7.55
CA ALA A 81 7.43 5.19 8.82
C ALA A 81 8.46 4.07 9.03
N LEU A 82 8.10 2.82 8.72
CA LEU A 82 9.02 1.68 8.79
C LEU A 82 10.21 1.83 7.84
N CYS A 83 9.96 2.15 6.56
CA CYS A 83 11.04 2.38 5.60
C CYS A 83 11.95 3.53 6.02
N THR A 84 11.38 4.60 6.59
CA THR A 84 12.16 5.73 7.11
C THR A 84 13.02 5.32 8.30
N ALA A 85 12.50 4.52 9.23
CA ALA A 85 13.26 3.99 10.35
C ALA A 85 14.45 3.14 9.87
N VAL A 86 14.23 2.23 8.91
CA VAL A 86 15.31 1.43 8.32
C VAL A 86 16.34 2.30 7.61
N TRP A 87 15.89 3.32 6.85
CA TRP A 87 16.79 4.25 6.18
C TRP A 87 17.68 5.02 7.17
N LEU A 88 17.10 5.49 8.28
CA LEU A 88 17.85 6.17 9.35
C LEU A 88 18.88 5.24 9.97
N LEU A 89 18.53 3.99 10.26
CA LEU A 89 19.46 2.98 10.78
C LEU A 89 20.63 2.73 9.81
N LEU A 90 20.36 2.53 8.52
CA LEU A 90 21.41 2.37 7.50
C LEU A 90 22.32 3.60 7.44
N THR A 91 21.74 4.80 7.58
CA THR A 91 22.52 6.04 7.55
C THR A 91 23.39 6.20 8.79
N GLN A 92 22.96 5.76 9.96
CA GLN A 92 23.79 5.76 11.17
C GLN A 92 24.90 4.72 11.06
N TRP A 93 24.60 3.52 10.54
CA TRP A 93 25.58 2.46 10.39
C TRP A 93 26.72 2.84 9.44
N GLU A 94 26.42 3.42 8.28
CA GLU A 94 27.45 3.94 7.36
C GLU A 94 28.33 5.01 8.02
N LYS A 95 27.75 5.88 8.86
CA LYS A 95 28.52 6.90 9.59
C LYS A 95 29.47 6.29 10.63
N GLU A 96 29.09 5.20 11.27
CA GLU A 96 29.95 4.49 12.22
C GLU A 96 31.08 3.74 11.52
N ASP A 97 30.82 3.13 10.37
CA ASP A 97 31.82 2.40 9.58
C ASP A 97 32.92 3.35 9.06
N HIS A 98 32.54 4.56 8.63
CA HIS A 98 33.50 5.59 8.20
C HIS A 98 34.32 6.24 9.33
N ARG A 99 34.01 5.98 10.60
CA ARG A 99 34.76 6.51 11.76
C ARG A 99 35.82 5.55 12.29
N LYS A 100 35.83 4.29 11.84
CA LYS A 100 36.82 3.27 12.21
C LYS A 100 37.91 3.17 11.15
#